data_AF-A0A538RF08-F1
#
_entry.id   AF-A0A538RF08-F1
#
_cell.length_a   1.000
_cell.length_b   1.000
_cell.length_c   1.000
_cell.angle_alpha   90.00
_cell.angle_beta   90.00
_cell.angle_gamma   90.00
#
_symmetry.space_group_name_H-M   'P 1'
#
loop_
_entity.id
_entity.type
_entity.pdbx_description
1 polymer ?
#
loop_
_entity_poly.entity_id
_entity_poly.type
_entity_poly.pdbx_seq_one_letter_code
_entity_poly.pdbx_strand_id
1 'polypeptide(L)'
;MAVDATPPFSLVRENCTTDSSAASCEAEVSFAPSFAGEFAGALTIASTETNGTGVVVLTGAGTDFKVAVSPSAATVVRGSTATYRLTVESQSGFAGPIQASCSGAPAKADCNASPASAMLAAAGSQTIEVNVTTTAGSASAASGVFDGMPRYASLFMLIGCVFLLGRRRASFDAIAGRAAGSRSYRLLLALVLCWGFASCASKPAIVEGTPTGTFTLTFQIASEPLTHSQTATLIVQ
;
A
#
# COMPACT_ATOMS: atom_id res chain seq x y z
N MET A 1 29.29 47.09 16.14
CA MET A 1 29.52 46.45 14.83
C MET A 1 28.27 45.66 14.52
N ALA A 2 27.71 45.79 13.32
CA ALA A 2 26.53 45.04 12.90
C ALA A 2 26.90 44.20 11.68
N VAL A 3 26.54 42.93 11.69
CA VAL A 3 26.78 41.99 10.60
C VAL A 3 25.42 41.51 10.12
N ASP A 4 25.17 41.59 8.82
CA ASP A 4 23.90 41.19 8.21
C ASP A 4 24.15 40.43 6.90
N ALA A 5 23.31 39.43 6.62
CA ALA A 5 23.43 38.56 5.46
C ALA A 5 22.17 38.63 4.62
N THR A 6 22.33 38.80 3.31
CA THR A 6 21.20 38.85 2.37
C THR A 6 20.73 37.43 2.01
N PRO A 7 19.41 37.14 1.99
CA PRO A 7 18.88 35.85 1.54
C PRO A 7 19.39 35.45 0.14
N PRO A 8 19.65 34.16 -0.13
CA PRO A 8 19.35 32.97 0.68
C PRO A 8 20.39 32.62 1.75
N PHE A 9 21.40 33.47 1.94
CA PHE A 9 22.42 33.28 2.96
C PHE A 9 21.88 33.79 4.31
N SER A 10 22.11 33.04 5.38
CA SER A 10 21.69 33.41 6.72
C SER A 10 22.85 33.31 7.70
N LEU A 11 22.94 34.26 8.63
CA LEU A 11 23.92 34.25 9.71
C LEU A 11 23.53 33.21 10.76
N VAL A 12 24.47 32.30 11.06
CA VAL A 12 24.32 31.25 12.08
C VAL A 12 24.92 31.72 13.40
N ARG A 13 26.11 32.33 13.34
CA ARG A 13 26.82 32.84 14.51
C ARG A 13 27.74 33.97 14.10
N GLU A 14 27.90 34.94 14.99
CA GLU A 14 28.87 36.02 14.90
C GLU A 14 29.50 36.28 16.27
N ASN A 15 30.77 36.67 16.30
CA ASN A 15 31.45 37.09 17.54
C ASN A 15 31.92 38.55 17.49
N CYS A 16 31.41 39.32 16.53
CA CYS A 16 31.90 40.65 16.19
C CYS A 16 31.42 41.67 17.22
N THR A 17 32.18 41.81 18.32
CA THR A 17 31.91 42.79 19.38
C THR A 17 32.58 44.14 19.09
N THR A 18 32.15 45.18 19.81
CA THR A 18 32.74 46.52 19.75
C THR A 18 33.95 46.70 20.67
N ASP A 19 34.41 45.64 21.33
CA ASP A 19 35.51 45.72 22.29
C ASP A 19 36.84 45.45 21.58
N SER A 20 37.79 46.38 21.77
CA SER A 20 39.15 46.40 21.18
C SER A 20 40.06 45.22 21.59
N SER A 21 39.51 44.17 22.20
CA SER A 21 40.20 42.94 22.59
C SER A 21 40.02 41.78 21.59
N ALA A 22 39.09 41.90 20.63
CA ALA A 22 38.94 40.93 19.55
C ALA A 22 39.83 41.33 18.35
N ALA A 23 40.94 40.63 18.15
CA ALA A 23 41.84 40.85 17.01
C ALA A 23 41.24 40.42 15.66
N SER A 24 40.13 39.68 15.65
CA SER A 24 39.46 39.15 14.46
C SER A 24 37.96 38.94 14.70
N CYS A 25 37.12 39.41 13.77
CA CYS A 25 35.67 39.17 13.73
C CYS A 25 35.40 37.94 12.86
N GLU A 26 34.69 36.96 13.42
CA GLU A 26 34.30 35.72 12.72
C GLU A 26 32.78 35.65 12.60
N ALA A 27 32.31 35.36 11.38
CA ALA A 27 30.90 35.20 11.04
C ALA A 27 30.71 33.86 10.31
N GLU A 28 29.83 33.02 10.85
CA GLU A 28 29.44 31.74 10.27
C GLU A 28 28.12 31.92 9.50
N VAL A 29 28.15 31.60 8.21
CA VAL A 29 27.02 31.80 7.30
C VAL A 29 26.56 30.44 6.77
N SER A 30 25.25 30.20 6.81
CA SER A 30 24.60 29.03 6.22
C SER A 30 23.99 29.36 4.86
N PHE A 31 24.04 28.36 3.96
CA PHE A 31 23.45 28.41 2.64
C PHE A 31 22.68 27.11 2.39
N ALA A 32 21.35 27.19 2.39
CA ALA A 32 20.46 26.05 2.20
C ALA A 32 19.43 26.36 1.10
N PRO A 33 19.83 26.33 -0.19
CA PRO A 33 18.93 26.62 -1.30
C PRO A 33 17.88 25.51 -1.46
N SER A 34 16.65 25.90 -1.79
CA SER A 34 15.52 24.99 -2.05
C SER A 34 15.28 24.70 -3.54
N PHE A 35 16.03 25.35 -4.43
CA PHE A 35 15.92 25.20 -5.88
C PHE A 35 17.30 25.23 -6.53
N ALA A 36 17.40 24.62 -7.72
CA ALA A 36 18.57 24.71 -8.56
C ALA A 36 18.81 26.13 -9.07
N GLY A 37 20.05 26.60 -9.02
CA GLY A 37 20.43 27.90 -9.57
C GLY A 37 21.67 28.51 -8.93
N GLU A 38 22.22 29.55 -9.57
CA GLU A 38 23.25 30.38 -8.97
C GLU A 38 22.59 31.47 -8.11
N PHE A 39 23.02 31.58 -6.86
CA PHE A 39 22.56 32.57 -5.93
C PHE A 39 23.71 33.51 -5.56
N ALA A 40 23.42 34.81 -5.61
CA ALA A 40 24.33 35.85 -5.16
C ALA A 40 23.69 36.58 -3.97
N GLY A 41 24.50 36.86 -2.97
CA GLY A 41 24.12 37.62 -1.79
C GLY A 41 25.30 38.44 -1.28
N ALA A 42 25.08 39.20 -0.22
CA ALA A 42 26.11 39.99 0.41
C ALA A 42 26.08 39.78 1.93
N LEU A 43 27.27 39.68 2.51
CA LEU A 43 27.48 39.87 3.94
C LEU A 43 27.97 41.30 4.15
N THR A 44 27.16 42.11 4.82
CA THR A 44 27.47 43.49 5.13
C THR A 44 27.93 43.62 6.57
N ILE A 45 29.07 44.26 6.76
CA ILE A 45 29.70 44.48 8.06
C ILE A 45 29.79 45.99 8.28
N ALA A 46 28.97 46.53 9.18
CA ALA A 46 28.96 47.94 9.52
C ALA A 46 29.70 48.19 10.85
N SER A 47 30.70 49.09 10.82
CA SER A 47 31.39 49.58 12.01
C SER A 47 30.92 51.00 12.33
N THR A 48 30.37 51.19 13.52
CA THR A 48 29.96 52.49 14.06
C THR A 48 31.15 53.34 14.50
N GLU A 49 32.29 52.72 14.79
CA GLU A 49 33.51 53.40 15.26
C GLU A 49 34.27 54.05 14.10
N THR A 50 34.37 53.35 12.96
CA THR A 50 35.04 53.85 11.75
C THR A 50 34.07 54.51 10.77
N ASN A 51 32.75 54.45 11.03
CA ASN A 51 31.67 54.78 10.07
C ASN A 51 31.87 54.09 8.70
N GLY A 52 32.49 52.91 8.72
CA GLY A 52 32.83 52.14 7.53
C GLY A 52 31.87 50.96 7.35
N THR A 53 31.59 50.62 6.09
CA THR A 53 30.83 49.42 5.72
C THR A 53 31.69 48.53 4.83
N GLY A 54 32.01 47.34 5.31
CA GLY A 54 32.60 46.26 4.52
C GLY A 54 31.50 45.43 3.88
N VAL A 55 31.70 45.02 2.62
CA VAL A 55 30.78 44.12 1.91
C VAL A 55 31.57 42.94 1.39
N VAL A 56 31.17 41.74 1.78
CA VAL A 56 31.70 40.49 1.23
C VAL A 56 30.62 39.91 0.32
N VAL A 57 30.96 39.72 -0.95
CA VAL A 57 30.05 39.09 -1.92
C VAL A 57 30.04 37.59 -1.67
N LEU A 58 28.86 37.03 -1.49
CA LEU A 58 28.62 35.59 -1.32
C LEU A 58 28.04 35.03 -2.61
N THR A 59 28.59 33.92 -3.07
CA THR A 59 28.08 33.17 -4.22
C THR A 59 27.90 31.71 -3.83
N GLY A 60 26.79 31.11 -4.22
CA GLY A 60 26.48 29.72 -3.96
C GLY A 60 25.69 29.10 -5.10
N ALA A 61 25.87 27.81 -5.34
CA ALA A 61 25.11 27.05 -6.32
C ALA A 61 24.14 26.10 -5.61
N GLY A 62 22.84 26.29 -5.84
CA GLY A 62 21.82 25.31 -5.49
C GLY A 62 21.82 24.18 -6.50
N THR A 63 21.78 22.96 -5.98
CA THR A 63 21.66 21.73 -6.79
C THR A 63 20.29 21.11 -6.53
N ASP A 64 19.69 20.50 -7.55
CA ASP A 64 18.34 19.93 -7.45
C ASP A 64 18.22 18.66 -8.32
N PHE A 65 17.08 17.99 -8.32
CA PHE A 65 16.79 16.90 -9.24
C PHE A 65 15.34 17.00 -9.71
N LYS A 66 15.06 16.54 -10.93
CA LYS A 66 13.68 16.42 -11.42
C LYS A 66 13.23 14.97 -11.35
N VAL A 67 11.93 14.79 -11.17
CA VAL A 67 11.29 13.47 -11.19
C VAL A 67 10.25 13.45 -12.29
N ALA A 68 10.23 12.41 -13.12
CA ALA A 68 9.18 12.15 -14.10
C ALA A 68 8.57 10.78 -13.83
N VAL A 69 7.26 10.62 -14.08
CA VAL A 69 6.55 9.35 -13.91
C VAL A 69 5.93 8.89 -15.22
N SER A 70 6.06 7.59 -15.52
CA SER A 70 5.43 6.95 -16.67
C SER A 70 5.01 5.52 -16.35
N PRO A 71 3.76 5.11 -16.65
CA PRO A 71 2.67 5.92 -17.20
C PRO A 71 2.06 6.87 -16.15
N SER A 72 1.40 7.95 -16.56
CA SER A 72 0.65 8.83 -15.64
C SER A 72 -0.68 8.21 -15.18
N ALA A 73 -1.17 7.20 -15.89
CA ALA A 73 -2.33 6.40 -15.50
C ALA A 73 -2.16 4.93 -15.91
N ALA A 74 -2.57 4.00 -15.05
CA ALA A 74 -2.61 2.57 -15.34
C ALA A 74 -3.95 1.96 -14.92
N THR A 75 -4.45 1.03 -15.74
CA THR A 75 -5.67 0.26 -15.43
C THR A 75 -5.30 -1.19 -15.18
N VAL A 76 -5.80 -1.75 -14.07
CA VAL A 76 -5.54 -3.13 -13.67
C VAL A 76 -6.81 -3.81 -13.17
N VAL A 77 -6.89 -5.13 -13.38
CA VAL A 77 -7.94 -5.96 -12.79
C VAL A 77 -7.53 -6.34 -11.38
N ARG A 78 -8.48 -6.48 -10.45
CA ARG A 78 -8.23 -7.00 -9.09
C ARG A 78 -7.34 -8.26 -9.11
N GLY A 79 -6.26 -8.24 -8.34
CA GLY A 79 -5.28 -9.34 -8.30
C GLY A 79 -4.05 -9.11 -9.18
N SER A 80 -4.05 -8.06 -9.99
CA SER A 80 -2.94 -7.73 -10.89
C SER A 80 -2.04 -6.64 -10.30
N THR A 81 -0.86 -6.50 -10.89
CA THR A 81 0.15 -5.50 -10.51
C THR A 81 0.21 -4.40 -11.55
N ALA A 82 0.15 -3.14 -11.11
CA ALA A 82 0.48 -1.98 -11.94
C ALA A 82 1.95 -1.60 -11.71
N THR A 83 2.70 -1.33 -12.78
CA THR A 83 4.10 -0.88 -12.68
C THR A 83 4.22 0.55 -13.19
N TYR A 84 4.82 1.41 -12.35
CA TYR A 84 5.16 2.79 -12.67
C TYR A 84 6.67 2.96 -12.68
N ARG A 85 7.18 3.72 -13.65
CA ARG A 85 8.59 4.06 -13.76
C ARG A 85 8.78 5.52 -13.39
N LEU A 86 9.55 5.74 -12.33
CA LEU A 86 9.99 7.05 -11.90
C LEU A 86 11.40 7.28 -12.44
N THR A 87 11.58 8.30 -13.27
CA THR A 87 12.88 8.72 -13.77
C THR A 87 13.32 9.96 -13.02
N VAL A 88 14.42 9.83 -12.28
CA VAL A 88 15.05 10.90 -11.52
C VAL A 88 16.27 11.37 -12.28
N GLU A 89 16.35 12.66 -12.59
CA GLU A 89 17.50 13.23 -13.29
C GLU A 89 18.11 14.36 -12.45
N SER A 90 19.44 14.33 -12.33
CA SER A 90 20.18 15.39 -11.64
C SER A 90 20.04 16.73 -12.36
N GLN A 91 19.87 17.80 -11.59
CA GLN A 91 19.87 19.19 -12.04
C GLN A 91 20.98 19.97 -11.34
N SER A 92 21.66 20.81 -12.10
CA SER A 92 22.72 21.70 -11.59
C SER A 92 23.82 20.97 -10.80
N GLY A 93 24.11 19.70 -11.11
CA GLY A 93 25.20 18.98 -10.46
C GLY A 93 24.81 18.19 -9.21
N PHE A 94 23.52 18.04 -8.89
CA PHE A 94 23.08 17.33 -7.69
C PHE A 94 23.61 15.88 -7.66
N ALA A 95 24.30 15.55 -6.58
CA ALA A 95 24.75 14.20 -6.30
C ALA A 95 24.45 13.86 -4.84
N GLY A 96 23.78 12.74 -4.61
CA GLY A 96 23.38 12.39 -3.27
C GLY A 96 22.46 11.17 -3.20
N PRO A 97 22.17 10.70 -1.98
CA PRO A 97 21.19 9.65 -1.75
C PRO A 97 19.78 10.20 -1.99
N ILE A 98 18.99 9.47 -2.76
CA ILE A 98 17.56 9.69 -2.95
C ILE A 98 16.78 8.54 -2.31
N GLN A 99 15.66 8.84 -1.68
CA GLN A 99 14.73 7.86 -1.09
C GLN A 99 13.37 8.02 -1.73
N ALA A 100 12.83 6.93 -2.28
CA ALA A 100 11.50 6.88 -2.87
C ALA A 100 10.48 6.28 -1.91
N SER A 101 9.34 6.93 -1.78
CA SER A 101 8.19 6.43 -1.04
C SER A 101 6.93 6.54 -1.89
N CYS A 102 5.95 5.69 -1.59
CA CYS A 102 4.67 5.63 -2.28
C CYS A 102 3.53 5.69 -1.27
N SER A 103 2.51 6.49 -1.58
CA SER A 103 1.30 6.65 -0.79
C SER A 103 0.06 6.76 -1.67
N GLY A 104 -1.13 6.62 -1.07
CA GLY A 104 -2.41 6.67 -1.80
C GLY A 104 -2.83 5.36 -2.47
N ALA A 105 -2.17 4.25 -2.15
CA ALA A 105 -2.57 2.92 -2.61
C ALA A 105 -3.96 2.53 -2.06
N PRO A 106 -4.79 1.82 -2.85
CA PRO A 106 -6.10 1.37 -2.39
C PRO A 106 -6.00 0.38 -1.23
N ALA A 107 -7.08 0.27 -0.45
CA ALA A 107 -7.16 -0.74 0.61
C ALA A 107 -6.91 -2.14 0.03
N LYS A 108 -6.09 -2.95 0.71
CA LYS A 108 -5.68 -4.29 0.24
C LYS A 108 -4.86 -4.29 -1.05
N ALA A 109 -4.16 -3.19 -1.32
CA ALA A 109 -3.06 -3.17 -2.27
C ALA A 109 -1.77 -2.74 -1.57
N ASP A 110 -0.66 -3.29 -2.01
CA ASP A 110 0.67 -2.90 -1.56
C ASP A 110 1.34 -2.04 -2.62
N CYS A 111 2.03 -0.99 -2.21
CA CYS A 111 2.84 -0.17 -3.10
C CYS A 111 4.31 -0.27 -2.70
N ASN A 112 5.14 -0.82 -3.58
CA ASN A 112 6.55 -1.05 -3.30
C ASN A 112 7.43 -0.39 -4.36
N ALA A 113 8.37 0.45 -3.92
CA ALA A 113 9.36 1.09 -4.76
C ALA A 113 10.69 0.30 -4.73
N SER A 114 11.23 -0.04 -5.89
CA SER A 114 12.47 -0.77 -6.04
C SER A 114 13.36 -0.12 -7.10
N PRO A 115 14.56 0.37 -6.72
CA PRO A 115 15.09 0.45 -5.36
C PRO A 115 14.39 1.55 -4.53
N ALA A 116 14.18 1.32 -3.23
CA ALA A 116 13.61 2.33 -2.32
C ALA A 116 14.61 3.45 -2.00
N SER A 117 15.92 3.18 -2.12
CA SER A 117 16.97 4.19 -2.02
C SER A 117 18.03 3.96 -3.09
N ALA A 118 18.55 5.04 -3.65
CA ALA A 118 19.58 5.01 -4.69
C ALA A 118 20.51 6.21 -4.55
N MET A 119 21.69 6.14 -5.19
CA MET A 119 22.59 7.29 -5.32
C MET A 119 22.44 7.91 -6.70
N LEU A 120 22.14 9.21 -6.75
CA LEU A 120 22.14 9.98 -7.98
C LEU A 120 23.52 10.60 -8.19
N ALA A 121 24.08 10.47 -9.39
CA ALA A 121 25.33 11.13 -9.76
C ALA A 121 25.05 12.55 -10.27
N ALA A 122 26.05 13.44 -10.20
CA ALA A 122 25.96 14.88 -10.52
C ALA A 122 25.43 15.22 -11.93
N ALA A 123 25.46 14.27 -12.88
CA ALA A 123 24.84 14.40 -14.20
C ALA A 123 24.14 13.09 -14.60
N GLY A 124 23.76 12.29 -13.60
CA GLY A 124 23.19 10.97 -13.78
C GLY A 124 21.67 11.00 -13.88
N SER A 125 21.14 9.88 -14.35
CA SER A 125 19.72 9.54 -14.24
C SER A 125 19.59 8.23 -13.46
N GLN A 126 18.58 8.15 -12.59
CA GLN A 126 18.20 6.94 -11.89
C GLN A 126 16.77 6.59 -12.23
N THR A 127 16.49 5.30 -12.41
CA THR A 127 15.13 4.81 -12.63
C THR A 127 14.71 3.98 -11.43
N ILE A 128 13.54 4.31 -10.88
CA ILE A 128 12.92 3.60 -9.76
C ILE A 128 11.61 3.00 -10.27
N GLU A 129 11.46 1.69 -10.12
CA GLU A 129 10.22 1.01 -10.48
C GLU A 129 9.32 0.90 -9.25
N VAL A 130 8.07 1.33 -9.38
CA VAL A 130 7.06 1.24 -8.33
C VAL A 130 5.98 0.27 -8.75
N ASN A 131 5.86 -0.82 -8.01
CA ASN A 131 4.89 -1.87 -8.25
C ASN A 131 3.75 -1.75 -7.25
N VAL A 132 2.52 -1.63 -7.77
CA VAL A 132 1.29 -1.61 -6.99
C VAL A 132 0.55 -2.92 -7.20
N THR A 133 0.64 -3.82 -6.22
CA THR A 133 0.03 -5.15 -6.27
C THR A 133 -1.36 -5.10 -5.64
N THR A 134 -2.40 -5.34 -6.43
CA THR A 134 -3.79 -5.40 -5.93
C THR A 134 -4.15 -6.82 -5.51
N THR A 135 -4.96 -6.97 -4.45
CA THR A 135 -5.48 -8.27 -4.02
C THR A 135 -6.74 -8.66 -4.82
N ALA A 136 -6.78 -9.89 -5.32
CA ALA A 136 -7.94 -10.48 -5.97
C ALA A 136 -9.07 -10.74 -4.95
N GLY A 137 -10.31 -10.47 -5.34
CA GLY A 137 -11.47 -10.89 -4.56
C GLY A 137 -11.81 -12.33 -4.89
N SER A 138 -11.90 -13.19 -3.87
CA SER A 138 -12.29 -14.59 -4.05
C SER A 138 -13.61 -14.84 -3.35
N ALA A 139 -14.66 -15.07 -4.14
CA ALA A 139 -15.84 -15.77 -3.68
C ALA A 139 -15.59 -17.26 -3.94
N SER A 140 -15.36 -18.03 -2.89
CA SER A 140 -15.40 -19.49 -3.00
C SER A 140 -16.83 -19.85 -3.39
N ALA A 141 -17.05 -20.18 -4.67
CA ALA A 141 -18.27 -20.84 -5.07
C ALA A 141 -18.33 -22.11 -4.24
N ALA A 142 -19.31 -22.20 -3.35
CA ALA A 142 -19.62 -23.44 -2.67
C ALA A 142 -20.02 -24.42 -3.79
N SER A 143 -19.05 -25.16 -4.31
CA SER A 143 -19.30 -26.39 -5.04
C SER A 143 -19.95 -27.29 -4.02
N GLY A 144 -21.29 -27.19 -3.92
CA GLY A 144 -22.14 -28.19 -3.32
C GLY A 144 -22.07 -29.46 -4.16
N VAL A 145 -20.86 -30.01 -4.35
CA VAL A 145 -20.71 -31.40 -4.68
C VAL A 145 -21.16 -32.09 -3.40
N PHE A 146 -22.32 -32.72 -3.49
CA PHE A 146 -22.84 -33.69 -2.54
C PHE A 146 -21.84 -34.86 -2.41
N ASP A 147 -20.65 -34.60 -1.89
CA ASP A 147 -19.55 -35.57 -1.81
C ASP A 147 -19.68 -36.41 -0.54
N GLY A 148 -20.86 -36.98 -0.39
CA GLY A 148 -21.26 -37.67 0.83
C GLY A 148 -22.70 -38.13 0.81
N MET A 149 -23.32 -38.38 -0.35
CA MET A 149 -24.54 -39.19 -0.38
C MET A 149 -24.12 -40.62 -0.02
N PRO A 150 -24.39 -41.10 1.21
CA PRO A 150 -23.86 -42.38 1.59
C PRO A 150 -24.61 -43.45 0.80
N ARG A 151 -23.90 -44.48 0.32
CA ARG A 151 -24.44 -45.61 -0.47
C ARG A 151 -25.59 -46.37 0.21
N TYR A 152 -25.94 -45.99 1.44
CA TYR A 152 -27.10 -46.48 2.17
C TYR A 152 -28.42 -45.85 1.68
N ALA A 153 -28.43 -44.67 1.05
CA ALA A 153 -29.66 -44.04 0.54
C ALA A 153 -30.34 -44.87 -0.57
N SER A 154 -29.56 -45.53 -1.43
CA SER A 154 -30.06 -46.46 -2.45
C SER A 154 -30.55 -47.79 -1.84
N LEU A 155 -29.89 -48.28 -0.77
CA LEU A 155 -30.35 -49.44 0.00
C LEU A 155 -31.67 -49.16 0.74
N PHE A 156 -31.85 -47.98 1.32
CA PHE A 156 -33.11 -47.56 1.96
C PHE A 156 -34.25 -47.41 0.95
N MET A 157 -33.97 -46.92 -0.26
CA MET A 157 -34.97 -46.85 -1.34
C MET A 157 -35.38 -48.24 -1.85
N LEU A 158 -34.43 -49.17 -1.99
CA LEU A 158 -34.71 -50.56 -2.37
C LEU A 158 -35.52 -51.31 -1.30
N ILE A 159 -35.16 -51.17 -0.02
CA ILE A 159 -35.91 -51.75 1.10
C ILE A 159 -37.34 -51.16 1.17
N GLY A 160 -37.49 -49.86 0.90
CA GLY A 160 -38.79 -49.19 0.79
C GLY A 160 -39.65 -49.73 -0.37
N CYS A 161 -39.06 -49.94 -1.55
CA CYS A 161 -39.75 -50.47 -2.72
C CYS A 161 -40.20 -51.94 -2.55
N VAL A 162 -39.37 -52.80 -1.93
CA VAL A 162 -39.73 -54.21 -1.65
C VAL A 162 -40.91 -54.29 -0.67
N PHE A 163 -41.00 -53.38 0.32
CA PHE A 163 -42.13 -53.36 1.25
C PHE A 163 -43.43 -52.84 0.62
N LEU A 164 -43.35 -51.86 -0.29
CA LEU A 164 -44.52 -51.35 -1.02
C LEU A 164 -45.07 -52.36 -2.03
N LEU A 165 -44.19 -53.11 -2.70
CA LEU A 165 -44.57 -54.20 -3.60
C LEU A 165 -45.01 -55.46 -2.83
N GLY A 166 -44.44 -55.73 -1.65
CA GLY A 166 -44.87 -56.80 -0.74
C GLY A 166 -46.27 -56.57 -0.15
N ARG A 167 -46.66 -55.31 0.10
CA ARG A 167 -48.02 -54.94 0.53
C ARG A 167 -49.08 -55.08 -0.56
N ARG A 168 -48.71 -55.20 -1.83
CA ARG A 168 -49.66 -55.50 -2.92
C ARG A 168 -49.92 -57.00 -3.12
N ARG A 169 -49.15 -57.89 -2.46
CA ARG A 169 -49.39 -59.35 -2.48
C ARG A 169 -50.00 -59.89 -1.18
N ALA A 170 -49.95 -59.16 -0.08
CA ALA A 170 -50.62 -59.54 1.16
C ALA A 170 -52.03 -58.90 1.26
N SER A 171 -52.86 -59.19 0.28
CA SER A 171 -54.32 -59.21 0.43
C SER A 171 -54.76 -60.65 0.27
N PHE A 172 -54.42 -61.50 1.24
CA PHE A 172 -55.12 -62.73 1.50
C PHE A 172 -55.12 -62.95 3.02
N ASP A 173 -56.30 -63.32 3.49
CA ASP A 173 -56.76 -63.28 4.86
C ASP A 173 -55.88 -63.98 5.90
N ALA A 174 -56.18 -63.62 7.15
CA ALA A 174 -55.71 -64.22 8.41
C ALA A 174 -54.36 -63.72 8.91
N ILE A 175 -54.41 -62.88 9.94
CA ILE A 175 -54.10 -63.31 11.32
C ILE A 175 -54.48 -62.13 12.22
N ALA A 176 -55.64 -62.28 12.87
CA ALA A 176 -55.94 -61.61 14.11
C ALA A 176 -54.88 -62.01 15.14
N GLY A 177 -54.18 -61.05 15.72
CA GLY A 177 -53.31 -61.33 16.87
C GLY A 177 -52.17 -60.35 17.07
N ARG A 178 -52.33 -59.50 18.09
CA ARG A 178 -51.28 -58.77 18.83
C ARG A 178 -50.67 -57.56 18.14
N ALA A 179 -51.49 -56.52 18.06
CA ALA A 179 -51.07 -55.13 18.05
C ALA A 179 -50.42 -54.75 19.41
N ALA A 180 -49.09 -54.71 19.49
CA ALA A 180 -48.38 -54.07 20.61
C ALA A 180 -46.97 -53.55 20.28
N GLY A 181 -46.28 -54.09 19.26
CA GLY A 181 -44.89 -53.71 18.95
C GLY A 181 -44.70 -52.58 17.92
N SER A 182 -45.77 -52.06 17.31
CA SER A 182 -45.65 -51.23 16.09
C SER A 182 -45.49 -49.72 16.34
N ARG A 183 -45.85 -49.22 17.52
CA ARG A 183 -45.72 -47.79 17.87
C ARG A 183 -44.30 -47.43 18.29
N SER A 184 -43.64 -48.30 19.06
CA SER A 184 -42.26 -48.14 19.53
C SER A 184 -41.24 -48.24 18.38
N TYR A 185 -41.47 -49.14 17.40
CA TYR A 185 -40.60 -49.26 16.22
C TYR A 185 -40.68 -48.04 15.28
N ARG A 186 -41.87 -47.43 15.13
CA ARG A 186 -42.05 -46.20 14.34
C ARG A 186 -41.41 -44.97 14.99
N LEU A 187 -41.41 -44.89 16.32
CA LEU A 187 -40.74 -43.82 17.08
C LEU A 187 -39.21 -43.95 17.05
N LEU A 188 -38.67 -45.17 17.16
CA LEU A 188 -37.23 -45.43 17.01
C LEU A 188 -36.73 -45.14 15.60
N LEU A 189 -37.49 -45.51 14.55
CA LEU A 189 -37.13 -45.21 13.17
C LEU A 189 -37.14 -43.69 12.88
N ALA A 190 -38.10 -42.95 13.47
CA ALA A 190 -38.18 -41.49 13.35
C ALA A 190 -37.00 -40.80 14.06
N LEU A 191 -36.58 -41.30 15.22
CA LEU A 191 -35.39 -40.81 15.92
C LEU A 191 -34.11 -41.07 15.13
N VAL A 192 -33.91 -42.27 14.56
CA VAL A 192 -32.73 -42.58 13.75
C VAL A 192 -32.67 -41.73 12.47
N LEU A 193 -33.81 -41.42 11.86
CA LEU A 193 -33.88 -40.51 10.71
C LEU A 193 -33.60 -39.04 11.09
N CYS A 194 -33.90 -38.64 12.32
CA CYS A 194 -33.69 -37.27 12.79
C CYS A 194 -32.22 -36.98 13.17
N TRP A 195 -31.44 -38.01 13.52
CA TRP A 195 -30.02 -37.86 13.87
C TRP A 195 -29.11 -37.68 12.64
N GLY A 196 -29.60 -37.96 11.42
CA GLY A 196 -28.80 -37.91 10.20
C GLY A 196 -28.58 -36.52 9.58
N PHE A 197 -29.16 -35.44 10.12
CA PHE A 197 -29.17 -34.12 9.46
C PHE A 197 -28.39 -33.02 10.18
N ALA A 198 -27.53 -33.34 11.15
CA ALA A 198 -26.61 -32.36 11.74
C ALA A 198 -25.41 -32.10 10.81
N SER A 199 -25.68 -31.56 9.62
CA SER A 199 -24.63 -31.07 8.72
C SER A 199 -24.24 -29.66 9.15
N CYS A 200 -23.08 -29.54 9.79
CA CYS A 200 -22.47 -28.24 10.09
C CYS A 200 -21.93 -27.65 8.79
N ALA A 201 -22.67 -26.74 8.18
CA ALA A 201 -22.19 -25.98 7.03
C ALA A 201 -21.21 -24.91 7.51
N SER A 202 -19.90 -25.16 7.36
CA SER A 202 -18.90 -24.12 7.51
C SER A 202 -19.09 -23.10 6.39
N LYS A 203 -19.49 -21.87 6.75
CA LYS A 203 -19.63 -20.74 5.82
C LYS A 203 -18.26 -20.48 5.16
N PRO A 204 -18.15 -20.45 3.82
CA PRO A 204 -16.90 -20.13 3.17
C PRO A 204 -16.43 -18.72 3.58
N ALA A 205 -15.15 -18.57 3.87
CA ALA A 205 -14.54 -17.27 4.11
C ALA A 205 -14.53 -16.48 2.79
N ILE A 206 -15.18 -15.31 2.78
CA ILE A 206 -15.09 -14.34 1.68
C ILE A 206 -13.78 -13.57 1.82
N VAL A 207 -12.91 -13.63 0.82
CA VAL A 207 -11.76 -12.72 0.74
C VAL A 207 -12.20 -11.53 -0.08
N GLU A 208 -12.60 -10.45 0.60
CA GLU A 208 -12.85 -9.18 -0.07
C GLU A 208 -11.55 -8.68 -0.72
N GLY A 209 -11.56 -8.53 -2.05
CA GLY A 209 -10.43 -8.00 -2.81
C GLY A 209 -10.32 -6.48 -2.71
N THR A 210 -9.37 -5.93 -3.46
CA THR A 210 -9.16 -4.47 -3.57
C THR A 210 -10.42 -3.78 -4.11
N PRO A 211 -10.87 -2.65 -3.53
CA PRO A 211 -12.04 -1.94 -4.04
C PRO A 211 -11.81 -1.47 -5.49
N THR A 212 -12.86 -1.58 -6.31
CA THR A 212 -12.87 -1.03 -7.67
C THR A 212 -13.07 0.47 -7.62
N GLY A 213 -12.33 1.21 -8.42
CA GLY A 213 -12.37 2.66 -8.41
C GLY A 213 -11.12 3.28 -9.00
N THR A 214 -11.07 4.61 -8.95
CA THR A 214 -9.90 5.39 -9.35
C THR A 214 -9.19 5.87 -8.09
N PHE A 215 -7.90 5.62 -8.01
CA PHE A 215 -7.04 5.96 -6.89
C PHE A 215 -5.90 6.86 -7.36
N THR A 216 -5.57 7.88 -6.58
CA THR A 216 -4.47 8.80 -6.85
C THR A 216 -3.25 8.38 -6.04
N LEU A 217 -2.24 7.86 -6.72
CA LEU A 217 -0.97 7.50 -6.13
C LEU A 217 -0.07 8.73 -6.06
N THR A 218 0.61 8.90 -4.93
CA THR A 218 1.61 9.95 -4.74
C THR A 218 2.96 9.30 -4.47
N PHE A 219 3.91 9.54 -5.36
CA PHE A 219 5.30 9.12 -5.26
C PHE A 219 6.13 10.30 -4.77
N GLN A 220 6.86 10.11 -3.69
CA GLN A 220 7.71 11.14 -3.11
C GLN A 220 9.17 10.68 -3.19
N ILE A 221 10.03 11.57 -3.65
CA ILE A 221 11.47 11.36 -3.71
C ILE A 221 12.13 12.42 -2.85
N ALA A 222 12.77 11.97 -1.78
CA ALA A 222 13.41 12.83 -0.79
C ALA A 222 14.93 12.65 -0.81
N SER A 223 15.64 13.76 -0.68
CA SER A 223 17.08 13.80 -0.40
C SER A 223 17.34 15.03 0.44
N GLU A 224 17.72 14.89 1.70
CA GLU A 224 17.80 16.03 2.63
C GLU A 224 18.66 17.18 2.06
N PRO A 225 18.14 18.44 1.98
CA PRO A 225 16.83 18.95 2.41
C PRO A 225 15.71 18.96 1.33
N LEU A 226 15.98 18.51 0.12
CA LEU A 226 15.06 18.55 -1.03
C LEU A 226 14.02 17.43 -1.01
N THR A 227 12.82 17.74 -1.49
CA THR A 227 11.73 16.76 -1.64
C THR A 227 10.90 17.10 -2.86
N HIS A 228 10.74 16.13 -3.75
CA HIS A 228 9.89 16.22 -4.94
C HIS A 228 8.76 15.20 -4.86
N SER A 229 7.58 15.59 -5.32
CA SER A 229 6.40 14.70 -5.38
C SER A 229 5.88 14.61 -6.81
N GLN A 230 5.47 13.40 -7.19
CA GLN A 230 4.81 13.12 -8.46
C GLN A 230 3.55 12.29 -8.24
N THR A 231 2.55 12.52 -9.07
CA THR A 231 1.25 11.85 -8.96
C THR A 231 0.94 11.01 -10.17
N ALA A 232 0.27 9.86 -9.96
CA ALA A 232 -0.24 9.02 -11.02
C ALA A 232 -1.59 8.40 -10.64
N THR A 233 -2.33 7.96 -11.65
CA THR A 233 -3.69 7.44 -11.47
C THR A 233 -3.74 5.92 -11.64
N LEU A 234 -4.27 5.21 -10.64
CA LEU A 234 -4.54 3.79 -10.71
C LEU A 234 -6.04 3.54 -10.83
N ILE A 235 -6.45 2.84 -11.89
CA ILE A 235 -7.84 2.44 -12.11
C ILE A 235 -7.93 0.94 -11.85
N VAL A 236 -8.72 0.54 -10.86
CA VAL A 236 -8.95 -0.87 -10.50
C VAL A 236 -10.32 -1.31 -11.01
N GLN A 237 -10.33 -2.35 -11.85
CA GLN A 237 -11.51 -2.99 -12.44
C GLN A 237 -11.82 -4.36 -11.82
#